data_AF-A0A8C4N6X2-F1
#
_entry.id   AF-A0A8C4N6X2-F1
#
_cell.length_a   1.000
_cell.length_b   1.000
_cell.length_c   1.000
_cell.angle_alpha   90.00
_cell.angle_beta   90.00
_cell.angle_gamma   90.00
#
_symmetry.space_group_name_H-M   'P 1'
#
loop_
_entity.id
_entity.type
_entity.pdbx_description
1 polymer ?
#
loop_
_entity_poly.entity_id
_entity_poly.type
_entity_poly.pdbx_seq_one_letter_code
_entity_poly.pdbx_strand_id
1 'polypeptide(L)'
;MSLDLTAQFIQKIKESSWHAIQLDESTDIASYAQLIFWVRFIKADNFVDEPLLIKPLEATTKGEDIFGKVEQFYCDHNLDFGKLLGSTTDGVPAMLGVCSGFKAKLLEVAPQTSMVHCMIHREALDSRPLPETLQSVLSEVVKMVNHIKSSALNTRLFRIFCQEMDADHKNLLFHTQVRWLSRGNLLLRVFELKDELKEFLCTQGKTTWVALLESDSWLSELCYLVDIFEHLNVLNRSLQGKDANLMIFHDKMSGFLATLKLLADKAAVKHFSLFPPSGGASNDLPI
;
A
#
# COMPACT_ATOMS: atom_id res chain seq x y z
N MET A 1 -31.32 -1.99 -26.44
CA MET A 1 -31.42 -3.06 -25.43
C MET A 1 -30.05 -3.25 -24.78
N SER A 2 -29.71 -2.40 -23.82
CA SER A 2 -28.62 -2.72 -22.89
C SER A 2 -29.18 -3.74 -21.92
N LEU A 3 -29.02 -5.04 -22.22
CA LEU A 3 -29.19 -6.09 -21.21
C LEU A 3 -28.31 -5.68 -20.02
N ASP A 4 -28.93 -5.49 -18.85
CA ASP A 4 -28.27 -5.04 -17.63
C ASP A 4 -26.99 -5.85 -17.40
N LEU A 5 -25.84 -5.17 -17.52
CA LEU A 5 -24.52 -5.80 -17.39
C LEU A 5 -24.39 -6.52 -16.04
N THR A 6 -25.05 -5.99 -15.01
CA THR A 6 -25.16 -6.60 -13.68
C THR A 6 -25.89 -7.93 -13.76
N ALA A 7 -27.08 -7.98 -14.35
CA ALA A 7 -27.85 -9.20 -14.50
C ALA A 7 -27.09 -10.28 -15.28
N GLN A 8 -26.40 -9.91 -16.37
CA GLN A 8 -25.55 -10.85 -17.13
C GLN A 8 -24.41 -11.39 -16.28
N PHE A 9 -23.81 -10.55 -15.45
CA PHE A 9 -22.71 -10.94 -14.58
C PHE A 9 -23.16 -11.87 -13.45
N ILE A 10 -24.25 -11.54 -12.77
CA ILE A 10 -24.87 -12.38 -11.74
C ILE A 10 -25.21 -13.76 -12.32
N GLN A 11 -25.71 -13.81 -13.55
CA GLN A 11 -26.01 -15.07 -14.22
C GLN A 11 -24.76 -15.93 -14.39
N LYS A 12 -23.61 -15.34 -14.79
CA LYS A 12 -22.33 -16.07 -14.89
C LYS A 12 -21.87 -16.62 -13.53
N ILE A 13 -22.05 -15.87 -12.44
CA ILE A 13 -21.70 -16.34 -11.09
C ILE A 13 -22.57 -17.56 -10.73
N LYS A 14 -23.88 -17.50 -11.01
CA LYS A 14 -24.81 -18.61 -10.74
C LYS A 14 -24.44 -19.88 -11.50
N GLU A 15 -24.04 -19.73 -12.75
CA GLU A 15 -23.61 -20.82 -13.64
C GLU A 15 -22.27 -21.43 -13.20
N SER A 16 -21.42 -20.65 -12.54
CA SER A 16 -20.17 -21.15 -11.98
C SER A 16 -20.41 -22.26 -10.95
N SER A 17 -19.52 -23.25 -10.95
CA SER A 17 -19.50 -24.28 -9.91
C SER A 17 -19.14 -23.70 -8.55
N TRP A 18 -18.20 -22.75 -8.53
CA TRP A 18 -17.65 -22.14 -7.33
C TRP A 18 -17.29 -20.68 -7.57
N HIS A 19 -17.27 -19.89 -6.51
CA HIS A 19 -16.77 -18.52 -6.56
C HIS A 19 -16.05 -18.14 -5.27
N ALA A 20 -15.29 -17.07 -5.34
CA ALA A 20 -14.62 -16.43 -4.23
C ALA A 20 -14.88 -14.92 -4.27
N ILE A 21 -14.84 -14.29 -3.09
CA ILE A 21 -15.08 -12.85 -2.95
C ILE A 21 -13.83 -12.16 -2.42
N GLN A 22 -13.61 -10.90 -2.79
CA GLN A 22 -12.64 -10.04 -2.11
C GLN A 22 -13.34 -8.76 -1.68
N LEU A 23 -13.10 -8.35 -0.45
CA LEU A 23 -13.72 -7.20 0.17
C LEU A 23 -12.65 -6.21 0.58
N ASP A 24 -12.84 -4.95 0.21
CA ASP A 24 -11.99 -3.85 0.63
C ASP A 24 -12.85 -2.67 1.08
N GLU A 25 -12.43 -1.99 2.14
CA GLU A 25 -13.10 -0.78 2.62
C GLU A 25 -12.32 0.45 2.14
N SER A 26 -13.02 1.38 1.50
CA SER A 26 -12.45 2.68 1.15
C SER A 26 -13.35 3.79 1.67
N THR A 27 -12.74 4.85 2.18
CA THR A 27 -13.44 6.09 2.50
C THR A 27 -13.38 7.06 1.31
N ASP A 28 -14.50 7.65 0.93
CA ASP A 28 -14.53 8.66 -0.14
C ASP A 28 -14.18 10.07 0.37
N ILE A 29 -14.17 11.04 -0.55
CA ILE A 29 -13.81 12.44 -0.24
C ILE A 29 -14.79 13.12 0.72
N ALA A 30 -16.02 12.62 0.81
CA ALA A 30 -17.06 13.10 1.71
C ALA A 30 -17.07 12.34 3.06
N SER A 31 -16.05 11.51 3.31
CA SER A 31 -15.90 10.68 4.51
C SER A 31 -16.93 9.55 4.65
N TYR A 32 -17.57 9.13 3.56
CA TYR A 32 -18.43 7.95 3.59
C TYR A 32 -17.60 6.68 3.36
N ALA A 33 -17.81 5.68 4.23
CA ALA A 33 -17.23 4.36 4.06
C ALA A 33 -17.96 3.60 2.94
N GLN A 34 -17.18 2.99 2.05
CA GLN A 34 -17.68 2.21 0.92
C GLN A 34 -17.02 0.84 0.95
N LEU A 35 -17.85 -0.20 0.82
CA LEU A 35 -17.43 -1.57 0.66
C LEU A 35 -17.31 -1.87 -0.83
N ILE A 36 -16.10 -2.22 -1.25
CA ILE A 36 -15.80 -2.66 -2.62
C ILE A 36 -15.88 -4.19 -2.65
N PHE A 37 -16.66 -4.72 -3.58
CA PHE A 37 -16.94 -6.14 -3.73
C PHE A 37 -16.39 -6.67 -5.05
N TRP A 38 -15.41 -7.55 -4.98
CA TRP A 38 -14.86 -8.28 -6.12
C TRP A 38 -15.30 -9.74 -6.07
N VAL A 39 -15.57 -10.32 -7.25
CA VAL A 39 -15.87 -11.74 -7.37
C VAL A 39 -14.96 -12.39 -8.39
N ARG A 40 -14.38 -13.51 -7.96
CA ARG A 40 -13.68 -14.48 -8.80
C ARG A 40 -14.56 -15.70 -8.98
N PHE A 41 -14.86 -16.09 -10.22
CA PHE A 41 -15.65 -17.28 -10.52
C PHE A 41 -15.06 -18.02 -11.73
N ILE A 42 -15.56 -19.23 -11.99
CA ILE A 42 -15.08 -20.10 -13.07
C ILE A 42 -16.04 -19.98 -14.26
N LYS A 43 -15.49 -19.69 -15.44
CA LYS A 43 -16.23 -19.67 -16.70
C LYS A 43 -15.42 -20.36 -17.78
N ALA A 44 -15.98 -21.42 -18.37
CA ALA A 44 -15.31 -22.21 -19.41
C ALA A 44 -13.87 -22.58 -19.00
N ASP A 45 -13.72 -23.15 -17.81
CA ASP A 45 -12.45 -23.58 -17.18
C ASP A 45 -11.40 -22.47 -16.94
N ASN A 46 -11.80 -21.19 -17.05
CA ASN A 46 -10.95 -20.06 -16.75
C ASN A 46 -11.46 -19.30 -15.53
N PHE A 47 -10.52 -18.75 -14.73
CA PHE A 47 -10.86 -17.80 -13.68
C PHE A 47 -11.20 -16.44 -14.28
N VAL A 48 -12.29 -15.85 -13.82
CA VAL A 48 -12.73 -14.52 -14.22
C VAL A 48 -12.87 -13.66 -12.97
N ASP A 49 -12.13 -12.55 -12.96
CA ASP A 49 -12.19 -11.50 -11.93
C ASP A 49 -12.95 -10.30 -12.48
N GLU A 50 -14.06 -9.91 -11.84
CA GLU A 50 -14.73 -8.65 -12.15
C GLU A 50 -15.08 -7.89 -10.87
N PRO A 51 -14.90 -6.55 -10.86
CA PRO A 51 -15.44 -5.71 -9.80
C PRO A 51 -16.96 -5.70 -9.96
N LEU A 52 -17.63 -6.19 -8.93
CA LEU A 52 -19.07 -6.40 -9.01
C LEU A 52 -19.82 -5.18 -8.53
N LEU A 53 -19.41 -4.62 -7.39
CA LEU A 53 -20.20 -3.58 -6.77
C LEU A 53 -19.43 -2.74 -5.75
N ILE A 54 -19.92 -1.51 -5.58
CA ILE A 54 -19.56 -0.62 -4.47
C ILE A 54 -20.84 -0.37 -3.68
N LYS A 55 -20.87 -0.76 -2.41
CA LYS A 55 -21.99 -0.46 -1.49
C LYS A 55 -21.55 0.55 -0.43
N PRO A 56 -22.31 1.61 -0.17
CA PRO A 56 -22.05 2.45 1.00
C PRO A 56 -22.30 1.66 2.30
N LEU A 57 -21.46 1.88 3.30
CA LEU A 57 -21.67 1.46 4.69
C LEU A 57 -22.28 2.65 5.43
N GLU A 58 -23.60 2.61 5.63
CA GLU A 58 -24.41 3.77 6.05
C GLU A 58 -24.26 4.10 7.54
N ALA A 59 -24.05 3.10 8.39
CA ALA A 59 -24.06 3.25 9.85
C ALA A 59 -22.65 3.10 10.43
N THR A 60 -22.10 1.88 10.43
CA THR A 60 -20.77 1.59 10.96
C THR A 60 -19.99 0.67 10.03
N THR A 61 -18.70 0.48 10.33
CA THR A 61 -17.78 -0.39 9.58
C THR A 61 -17.49 -1.69 10.34
N LYS A 62 -18.41 -2.11 11.21
CA LYS A 62 -18.28 -3.37 11.96
C LYS A 62 -18.42 -4.56 11.03
N GLY A 63 -17.86 -5.69 11.47
CA GLY A 63 -17.98 -6.97 10.76
C GLY A 63 -19.42 -7.40 10.49
N GLU A 64 -20.36 -7.06 11.38
CA GLU A 64 -21.79 -7.32 11.20
C GLU A 64 -22.39 -6.53 10.04
N ASP A 65 -22.04 -5.25 9.88
CA ASP A 65 -22.57 -4.38 8.82
C ASP A 65 -22.01 -4.83 7.45
N ILE A 66 -20.72 -5.17 7.42
CA ILE A 66 -20.05 -5.70 6.24
C ILE A 66 -20.71 -7.02 5.83
N PHE A 67 -20.91 -7.95 6.77
CA PHE A 67 -21.60 -9.20 6.49
C PHE A 67 -23.04 -8.96 6.02
N GLY A 68 -23.78 -8.05 6.66
CA GLY A 68 -25.14 -7.70 6.26
C GLY A 68 -25.22 -7.21 4.80
N LYS A 69 -24.25 -6.42 4.33
CA LYS A 69 -24.18 -6.02 2.91
C LYS A 69 -23.88 -7.22 1.98
N VAL A 70 -23.07 -8.17 2.41
CA VAL A 70 -22.81 -9.41 1.65
C VAL A 70 -24.05 -10.31 1.64
N GLU A 71 -24.70 -10.51 2.78
CA GLU A 71 -25.92 -11.31 2.90
C GLU A 71 -27.05 -10.73 2.06
N GLN A 72 -27.29 -9.42 2.16
CA GLN A 72 -28.26 -8.73 1.33
C GLN A 72 -27.98 -8.95 -0.17
N PHE A 73 -26.71 -8.82 -0.58
CA PHE A 73 -26.31 -9.05 -1.97
C PHE A 73 -26.60 -10.50 -2.43
N TYR A 74 -26.31 -11.51 -1.61
CA TYR A 74 -26.62 -12.91 -1.95
C TYR A 74 -28.13 -13.15 -2.02
N CYS A 75 -28.90 -12.58 -1.10
CA CYS A 75 -30.36 -12.67 -1.08
C CYS A 75 -30.99 -12.00 -2.30
N ASP A 76 -30.66 -10.74 -2.57
CA ASP A 76 -31.20 -9.94 -3.69
C ASP A 76 -30.97 -10.63 -5.05
N HIS A 77 -29.85 -11.34 -5.17
CA HIS A 77 -29.48 -12.02 -6.40
C HIS A 77 -29.70 -13.52 -6.39
N ASN A 78 -30.23 -14.11 -5.31
CA ASN A 78 -30.42 -15.55 -5.14
C ASN A 78 -29.13 -16.34 -5.47
N LEU A 79 -28.03 -15.95 -4.84
CA LEU A 79 -26.74 -16.63 -4.90
C LEU A 79 -26.62 -17.63 -3.76
N ASP A 80 -25.89 -18.72 -4.01
CA ASP A 80 -25.72 -19.81 -3.06
C ASP A 80 -24.40 -19.64 -2.27
N PHE A 81 -24.51 -19.47 -0.96
CA PHE A 81 -23.37 -19.47 -0.05
C PHE A 81 -22.62 -20.81 -0.04
N GLY A 82 -23.29 -21.92 -0.36
CA GLY A 82 -22.67 -23.24 -0.52
C GLY A 82 -21.62 -23.29 -1.64
N LYS A 83 -21.69 -22.38 -2.61
CA LYS A 83 -20.71 -22.26 -3.71
C LYS A 83 -19.54 -21.32 -3.40
N LEU A 84 -19.57 -20.63 -2.25
CA LEU A 84 -18.48 -19.75 -1.84
C LEU A 84 -17.32 -20.59 -1.29
N LEU A 85 -16.17 -20.56 -1.97
CA LEU A 85 -14.96 -21.29 -1.54
C LEU A 85 -13.93 -20.40 -0.85
N GLY A 86 -13.93 -19.10 -1.12
CA GLY A 86 -12.88 -18.22 -0.63
C GLY A 86 -13.37 -16.80 -0.37
N SER A 87 -12.81 -16.16 0.64
CA SER A 87 -12.99 -14.75 0.91
C SER A 87 -11.66 -14.09 1.26
N THR A 88 -11.31 -12.99 0.59
CA THR A 88 -10.09 -12.22 0.86
C THR A 88 -10.43 -10.86 1.46
N THR A 89 -9.80 -10.50 2.59
CA THR A 89 -9.98 -9.18 3.23
C THR A 89 -8.64 -8.61 3.69
N ASP A 90 -8.61 -7.31 4.00
CA ASP A 90 -7.44 -6.57 4.53
C ASP A 90 -7.05 -6.93 5.98
N GLY A 91 -7.79 -7.84 6.63
CA GLY A 91 -7.44 -8.34 7.94
C GLY A 91 -7.63 -7.35 9.10
N VAL A 92 -8.37 -6.25 8.92
CA VAL A 92 -8.67 -5.33 10.05
C VAL A 92 -9.51 -6.03 11.12
N PRO A 93 -9.55 -5.51 12.37
CA PRO A 93 -10.30 -6.14 13.46
C PRO A 93 -11.78 -6.41 13.12
N ALA A 94 -12.44 -5.54 12.35
CA ALA A 94 -13.80 -5.75 11.87
C ALA A 94 -13.93 -6.98 10.95
N MET A 95 -12.87 -7.35 10.22
CA MET A 95 -12.85 -8.52 9.35
C MET A 95 -12.50 -9.81 10.09
N LEU A 96 -11.54 -9.75 11.02
CA LEU A 96 -10.97 -10.93 11.69
C LEU A 96 -11.56 -11.26 13.06
N GLY A 97 -12.43 -10.39 13.60
CA GLY A 97 -13.01 -10.55 14.94
C GLY A 97 -13.61 -11.94 15.17
N VAL A 98 -13.28 -12.55 16.32
CA VAL A 98 -13.61 -13.95 16.64
C VAL A 98 -15.12 -14.18 16.78
N CYS A 99 -15.84 -13.23 17.39
CA CYS A 99 -17.28 -13.38 17.66
C CYS A 99 -18.16 -12.49 16.76
N SER A 100 -17.68 -11.29 16.42
CA SER A 100 -18.45 -10.26 15.71
C SER A 100 -17.77 -9.77 14.43
N GLY A 101 -16.67 -10.41 14.02
CA GLY A 101 -16.00 -10.09 12.77
C GLY A 101 -16.75 -10.65 11.57
N PHE A 102 -16.53 -10.05 10.41
CA PHE A 102 -17.08 -10.53 9.13
C PHE A 102 -16.77 -12.02 8.91
N LYS A 103 -15.54 -12.45 9.22
CA LYS A 103 -15.13 -13.86 9.16
C LYS A 103 -16.05 -14.76 9.97
N ALA A 104 -16.33 -14.41 11.23
CA ALA A 104 -17.14 -15.24 12.11
C ALA A 104 -18.55 -15.42 11.53
N LYS A 105 -19.16 -14.33 11.07
CA LYS A 105 -20.50 -14.33 10.46
C LYS A 105 -20.56 -15.07 9.13
N LEU A 106 -19.57 -14.90 8.27
CA LEU A 106 -19.52 -15.61 7.00
C LEU A 106 -19.43 -17.14 7.20
N LEU A 107 -18.66 -17.58 8.18
CA LEU A 107 -18.48 -19.01 8.46
C LEU A 107 -19.71 -19.65 9.13
N GLU A 108 -20.63 -18.88 9.70
CA GLU A 108 -21.93 -19.38 10.18
C GLU A 108 -22.81 -19.87 9.00
N VAL A 109 -22.74 -19.19 7.84
CA VAL A 109 -23.57 -19.49 6.64
C VAL A 109 -22.82 -20.24 5.53
N ALA A 110 -21.49 -20.13 5.49
CA ALA A 110 -20.63 -20.77 4.49
C ALA A 110 -19.37 -21.40 5.15
N PRO A 111 -19.53 -22.48 5.95
CA PRO A 111 -18.44 -23.04 6.75
C PRO A 111 -17.22 -23.55 5.96
N GLN A 112 -17.43 -23.88 4.68
CA GLN A 112 -16.37 -24.34 3.77
C GLN A 112 -15.46 -23.21 3.25
N THR A 113 -15.83 -21.95 3.50
CA THR A 113 -15.11 -20.79 2.95
C THR A 113 -13.71 -20.65 3.56
N SER A 114 -12.70 -20.62 2.70
CA SER A 114 -11.34 -20.29 3.11
C SER A 114 -11.14 -18.78 3.24
N MET A 115 -10.75 -18.33 4.43
CA MET A 115 -10.46 -16.91 4.68
C MET A 115 -8.99 -16.61 4.41
N VAL A 116 -8.74 -15.67 3.49
CA VAL A 116 -7.40 -15.26 3.09
C VAL A 116 -7.17 -13.81 3.50
N HIS A 117 -6.08 -13.55 4.19
CA HIS A 117 -5.65 -12.18 4.45
C HIS A 117 -4.90 -11.65 3.22
N CYS A 118 -5.30 -10.48 2.74
CA CYS A 118 -4.70 -9.78 1.59
C CYS A 118 -3.18 -9.73 1.70
N MET A 119 -2.49 -10.30 0.70
CA MET A 119 -1.03 -10.38 0.70
C MET A 119 -0.37 -9.00 0.65
N ILE A 120 -0.98 -8.05 -0.07
CA ILE A 120 -0.49 -6.67 -0.18
C ILE A 120 -0.59 -5.98 1.19
N HIS A 121 -1.67 -6.22 1.93
CA HIS A 121 -1.80 -5.68 3.28
C HIS A 121 -0.78 -6.32 4.24
N ARG A 122 -0.57 -7.64 4.15
CA ARG A 122 0.45 -8.34 4.94
C ARG A 122 1.86 -7.81 4.69
N GLU A 123 2.26 -7.66 3.42
CA GLU A 123 3.54 -7.06 3.07
C GLU A 123 3.68 -5.63 3.64
N ALA A 124 2.62 -4.83 3.56
CA ALA A 124 2.61 -3.49 4.13
C ALA A 124 2.61 -3.46 5.68
N LEU A 125 2.22 -4.55 6.35
CA LEU A 125 2.33 -4.70 7.81
C LEU A 125 3.74 -5.16 8.20
N ASP A 126 4.29 -6.15 7.50
CA ASP A 126 5.61 -6.73 7.76
C ASP A 126 6.75 -5.73 7.52
N SER A 127 6.51 -4.72 6.68
CA SER A 127 7.45 -3.63 6.38
C SER A 127 7.38 -2.43 7.32
N ARG A 128 6.44 -2.38 8.28
CA ARG A 128 6.32 -1.26 9.23
C ARG A 128 7.42 -1.19 10.28
N PRO A 129 7.85 -2.31 10.91
CA PRO A 129 8.85 -2.25 11.96
C PRO A 129 10.20 -1.78 11.40
N LEU A 130 10.76 -0.74 12.01
CA LEU A 130 12.08 -0.23 11.68
C LEU A 130 12.95 -0.19 12.96
N PRO A 131 14.27 -0.40 12.84
CA PRO A 131 15.22 -0.07 13.90
C PRO A 131 15.05 1.39 14.35
N GLU A 132 15.31 1.67 15.63
CA GLU A 132 15.08 2.99 16.24
C GLU A 132 15.77 4.13 15.48
N THR A 133 16.99 3.89 14.99
CA THR A 133 17.76 4.87 14.19
C THR A 133 17.02 5.24 12.91
N LEU A 134 16.62 4.25 12.10
CA LEU A 134 15.89 4.47 10.85
C LEU A 134 14.48 5.02 11.08
N GLN A 135 13.83 4.62 12.18
CA GLN A 135 12.53 5.17 12.56
C GLN A 135 12.64 6.67 12.91
N SER A 136 13.74 7.09 13.53
CA SER A 136 14.05 8.50 13.81
C SER A 136 14.22 9.30 12.51
N VAL A 137 15.03 8.79 11.57
CA VAL A 137 15.24 9.41 10.25
C VAL A 137 13.91 9.61 9.52
N LEU A 138 13.09 8.54 9.41
CA LEU A 138 11.77 8.61 8.79
C LEU A 138 10.86 9.63 9.48
N SER A 139 10.90 9.70 10.82
CA SER A 139 10.12 10.68 11.59
C SER A 139 10.51 12.12 11.26
N GLU A 140 11.82 12.42 11.22
CA GLU A 140 12.32 13.75 10.89
C GLU A 140 11.97 14.15 9.46
N VAL A 141 12.12 13.24 8.49
CA VAL A 141 11.68 13.47 7.10
C VAL A 141 10.20 13.84 7.04
N VAL A 142 9.33 13.09 7.72
CA VAL A 142 7.90 13.37 7.75
C VAL A 142 7.60 14.72 8.40
N LYS A 143 8.31 15.10 9.48
CA LYS A 143 8.16 16.41 10.12
C LYS A 143 8.57 17.55 9.19
N MET A 144 9.71 17.44 8.50
CA MET A 144 10.17 18.45 7.53
C MET A 144 9.16 18.64 6.40
N VAL A 145 8.65 17.55 5.83
CA VAL A 145 7.66 17.59 4.76
C VAL A 145 6.35 18.21 5.24
N ASN A 146 5.86 17.80 6.41
CA ASN A 146 4.63 18.35 6.98
C ASN A 146 4.75 19.84 7.29
N HIS A 147 5.91 20.31 7.74
CA HIS A 147 6.17 21.75 7.95
C HIS A 147 6.03 22.56 6.65
N ILE A 148 6.48 22.02 5.52
CA ILE A 148 6.34 22.67 4.21
C ILE A 148 4.90 22.55 3.69
N LYS A 149 4.31 21.36 3.79
CA LYS A 149 3.01 21.02 3.18
C LYS A 149 1.80 21.54 3.95
N SER A 150 1.92 21.75 5.26
CA SER A 150 0.84 22.31 6.09
C SER A 150 0.54 23.78 5.78
N SER A 151 1.47 24.49 5.11
CA SER A 151 1.31 25.88 4.70
C SER A 151 1.27 26.00 3.18
N ALA A 152 0.15 26.49 2.65
CA ALA A 152 0.02 26.79 1.22
C ALA A 152 1.05 27.84 0.76
N LEU A 153 1.47 28.74 1.65
CA LEU A 153 2.56 29.67 1.38
C LEU A 153 3.90 28.93 1.28
N ASN A 154 4.27 28.13 2.29
CA ASN A 154 5.54 27.39 2.28
C ASN A 154 5.62 26.46 1.07
N THR A 155 4.52 25.79 0.70
CA THR A 155 4.48 24.93 -0.48
C THR A 155 4.77 25.72 -1.77
N ARG A 156 4.20 26.92 -1.92
CA ARG A 156 4.46 27.78 -3.10
C ARG A 156 5.89 28.31 -3.10
N LEU A 157 6.40 28.75 -1.96
CA LEU A 157 7.76 29.27 -1.83
C LEU A 157 8.80 28.18 -2.08
N PHE A 158 8.63 27.00 -1.49
CA PHE A 158 9.50 25.85 -1.74
C PHE A 158 9.53 25.46 -3.23
N ARG A 159 8.37 25.50 -3.89
CA ARG A 159 8.28 25.25 -5.33
C ARG A 159 9.04 26.27 -6.19
N ILE A 160 9.09 27.54 -5.76
CA ILE A 160 9.90 28.58 -6.41
C ILE A 160 11.38 28.28 -6.17
N PHE A 161 11.75 27.94 -4.92
CA PHE A 161 13.11 27.58 -4.54
C PHE A 161 13.67 26.44 -5.41
N CYS A 162 12.91 25.35 -5.55
CA CYS A 162 13.28 24.24 -6.45
C CYS A 162 13.42 24.65 -7.92
N GLN A 163 12.67 25.66 -8.39
CA GLN A 163 12.79 26.14 -9.77
C GLN A 163 14.05 26.99 -9.97
N GLU A 164 14.39 27.82 -8.98
CA GLU A 164 15.57 28.68 -9.03
C GLU A 164 16.87 27.86 -8.93
N MET A 165 16.82 26.72 -8.24
CA MET A 165 17.94 25.76 -8.14
C MET A 165 17.99 24.72 -9.27
N ASP A 166 17.11 24.83 -10.27
CA ASP A 166 17.00 23.90 -11.41
C ASP A 166 16.79 22.43 -11.02
N ALA A 167 16.00 22.19 -9.97
CA ALA A 167 15.71 20.84 -9.51
C ALA A 167 14.76 20.09 -10.47
N ASP A 168 15.04 18.80 -10.70
CA ASP A 168 14.20 17.89 -11.48
C ASP A 168 12.75 17.81 -10.94
N HIS A 169 12.60 17.99 -9.64
CA HIS A 169 11.33 17.99 -8.96
C HIS A 169 11.02 19.31 -8.26
N LYS A 170 9.79 19.79 -8.46
CA LYS A 170 9.37 21.12 -7.98
C LYS A 170 8.47 21.06 -6.74
N ASN A 171 8.15 19.86 -6.26
CA ASN A 171 7.25 19.65 -5.15
C ASN A 171 7.62 18.39 -4.37
N LEU A 172 7.56 18.49 -3.05
CA LEU A 172 7.52 17.34 -2.15
C LEU A 172 6.20 16.57 -2.33
N LEU A 173 6.21 15.28 -2.00
CA LEU A 173 5.00 14.47 -1.93
C LEU A 173 4.39 14.60 -0.54
N PHE A 174 3.06 14.58 -0.42
CA PHE A 174 2.42 14.55 0.89
C PHE A 174 2.31 13.09 1.35
N HIS A 175 2.58 12.83 2.63
CA HIS A 175 2.41 11.51 3.21
C HIS A 175 1.04 11.41 3.86
N THR A 176 0.26 10.38 3.49
CA THR A 176 -0.84 9.90 4.33
C THR A 176 -0.47 8.50 4.83
N GLN A 177 -0.71 8.24 6.12
CA GLN A 177 -0.39 6.96 6.76
C GLN A 177 -1.08 5.75 6.09
N VAL A 178 -2.13 6.01 5.29
CA VAL A 178 -3.03 5.02 4.70
C VAL A 178 -2.41 4.30 3.49
N ARG A 179 -1.41 4.87 2.81
CA ARG A 179 -0.81 4.24 1.62
C ARG A 179 0.70 4.04 1.78
N TRP A 180 1.10 2.81 2.07
CA TRP A 180 2.50 2.41 2.25
C TRP A 180 3.43 2.87 1.10
N LEU A 181 3.01 2.70 -0.16
CA LEU A 181 3.73 3.18 -1.36
C LEU A 181 4.09 4.68 -1.31
N SER A 182 3.34 5.49 -0.53
CA SER A 182 3.64 6.92 -0.38
C SER A 182 4.90 7.18 0.43
N ARG A 183 5.33 6.27 1.31
CA ARG A 183 6.55 6.44 2.13
C ARG A 183 7.81 6.33 1.30
N GLY A 184 7.93 5.30 0.46
CA GLY A 184 9.10 5.14 -0.40
C GLY A 184 9.21 6.30 -1.39
N ASN A 185 8.10 6.69 -2.04
CA ASN A 185 8.09 7.84 -2.94
C ASN A 185 8.42 9.15 -2.22
N LEU A 186 7.95 9.34 -0.98
CA LEU A 186 8.29 10.49 -0.16
C LEU A 186 9.79 10.56 0.14
N LEU A 187 10.35 9.45 0.63
CA LEU A 187 11.77 9.35 0.99
C LEU A 187 12.64 9.66 -0.23
N LEU A 188 12.35 9.03 -1.37
CA LEU A 188 13.05 9.28 -2.63
C LEU A 188 12.99 10.77 -2.99
N ARG A 189 11.79 11.37 -2.96
CA ARG A 189 11.63 12.79 -3.29
C ARG A 189 12.39 13.73 -2.35
N VAL A 190 12.47 13.39 -1.07
CA VAL A 190 13.23 14.19 -0.09
C VAL A 190 14.73 14.04 -0.31
N PHE A 191 15.19 12.85 -0.66
CA PHE A 191 16.60 12.62 -0.97
C PHE A 191 17.03 13.35 -2.25
N GLU A 192 16.19 13.33 -3.29
CA GLU A 192 16.40 14.07 -4.54
C GLU A 192 16.44 15.59 -4.30
N LEU A 193 15.61 16.10 -3.38
CA LEU A 193 15.49 17.53 -3.06
C LEU A 193 16.21 17.96 -1.78
N LYS A 194 17.19 17.18 -1.31
CA LYS A 194 17.84 17.40 -0.01
C LYS A 194 18.55 18.76 0.07
N ASP A 195 19.11 19.22 -1.04
CA ASP A 195 19.87 20.46 -1.12
C ASP A 195 18.93 21.69 -1.12
N GLU A 196 17.86 21.65 -1.93
CA GLU A 196 16.79 22.65 -1.92
C GLU A 196 16.09 22.70 -0.57
N LEU A 197 15.84 21.54 0.03
CA LEU A 197 15.22 21.42 1.35
C LEU A 197 16.11 22.06 2.42
N LYS A 198 17.41 21.77 2.41
CA LYS A 198 18.38 22.34 3.34
C LYS A 198 18.41 23.86 3.23
N GLU A 199 18.59 24.40 2.03
CA GLU A 199 18.65 25.85 1.79
C GLU A 199 17.33 26.54 2.19
N PHE A 200 16.19 25.97 1.81
CA PHE A 200 14.89 26.50 2.21
C PHE A 200 14.73 26.54 3.73
N LEU A 201 15.10 25.47 4.44
CA LEU A 201 15.04 25.39 5.90
C LEU A 201 16.05 26.33 6.58
N CYS A 202 17.19 26.59 5.94
CA CYS A 202 18.18 27.58 6.37
C CYS A 202 17.57 28.99 6.36
N THR A 203 16.87 29.39 5.28
CA THR A 203 16.17 30.69 5.24
C THR A 203 15.09 30.85 6.32
N GLN A 204 14.55 29.74 6.83
CA GLN A 204 13.55 29.71 7.89
C GLN A 204 14.14 29.59 9.30
N GLY A 205 15.47 29.55 9.44
CA GLY A 205 16.16 29.41 10.73
C GLY A 205 15.98 28.05 11.40
N LYS A 206 15.68 26.98 10.64
CA LYS A 206 15.45 25.62 11.16
C LYS A 206 16.76 24.85 11.33
N THR A 207 17.65 25.38 12.18
CA THR A 207 19.04 24.92 12.34
C THR A 207 19.18 23.44 12.68
N THR A 208 18.28 22.86 13.49
CA THR A 208 18.30 21.43 13.82
C THR A 208 18.12 20.55 12.57
N TRP A 209 17.20 20.89 11.68
CA TRP A 209 16.97 20.11 10.46
C TRP A 209 18.05 20.34 9.41
N VAL A 210 18.60 21.56 9.33
CA VAL A 210 19.77 21.85 8.49
C VAL A 210 20.96 20.98 8.92
N ALA A 211 21.25 20.90 10.22
CA ALA A 211 22.34 20.06 10.74
C ALA A 211 22.16 18.57 10.43
N LEU A 212 20.91 18.07 10.38
CA LEU A 212 20.65 16.68 9.94
C LEU A 212 20.94 16.51 8.44
N LEU A 213 20.52 17.46 7.60
CA LEU A 213 20.75 17.44 6.16
C LEU A 213 22.22 17.71 5.77
N GLU A 214 23.06 18.18 6.70
CA GLU A 214 24.51 18.31 6.56
C GLU A 214 25.29 17.10 7.10
N SER A 215 24.63 16.20 7.82
CA SER A 215 25.27 15.02 8.42
C SER A 215 25.35 13.87 7.42
N ASP A 216 26.56 13.52 6.98
CA ASP A 216 26.80 12.37 6.09
C ASP A 216 26.25 11.06 6.68
N SER A 217 26.34 10.90 8.00
CA SER A 217 25.80 9.73 8.69
C SER A 217 24.28 9.66 8.56
N TRP A 218 23.58 10.79 8.74
CA TRP A 218 22.13 10.83 8.65
C TRP A 218 21.66 10.69 7.19
N LEU A 219 22.37 11.30 6.25
CA LEU A 219 22.10 11.15 4.82
C LEU A 219 22.31 9.70 4.35
N SER A 220 23.29 8.99 4.90
CA SER A 220 23.51 7.57 4.60
C SER A 220 22.37 6.69 5.11
N GLU A 221 21.83 6.97 6.30
CA GLU A 221 20.65 6.27 6.83
C GLU A 221 19.39 6.58 6.01
N LEU A 222 19.21 7.84 5.57
CA LEU A 222 18.15 8.23 4.66
C LEU A 222 18.27 7.52 3.32
N CYS A 223 19.48 7.46 2.76
CA CYS A 223 19.78 6.76 1.50
C CYS A 223 19.41 5.27 1.60
N TYR A 224 19.84 4.61 2.68
CA TYR A 224 19.48 3.22 2.93
C TYR A 224 17.96 3.01 2.98
N LEU A 225 17.23 3.92 3.64
CA LEU A 225 15.77 3.89 3.66
C LEU A 225 15.16 4.04 2.26
N VAL A 226 15.66 4.97 1.44
CA VAL A 226 15.20 5.13 0.05
C VAL A 226 15.34 3.82 -0.72
N ASP A 227 16.50 3.18 -0.61
CA ASP A 227 16.83 1.99 -1.40
C ASP A 227 15.99 0.77 -0.99
N ILE A 228 15.87 0.51 0.33
CA ILE A 228 15.04 -0.59 0.83
C ILE A 228 13.56 -0.36 0.52
N PHE A 229 13.06 0.87 0.68
CA PHE A 229 11.68 1.17 0.33
C PHE A 229 11.41 1.05 -1.18
N GLU A 230 12.40 1.28 -2.05
CA GLU A 230 12.21 1.03 -3.47
C GLU A 230 12.07 -0.46 -3.79
N HIS A 231 12.86 -1.33 -3.15
CA HIS A 231 12.68 -2.77 -3.27
C HIS A 231 11.30 -3.22 -2.76
N LEU A 232 10.83 -2.68 -1.63
CA LEU A 232 9.50 -2.95 -1.09
C LEU A 232 8.39 -2.43 -2.04
N ASN A 233 8.57 -1.25 -2.63
CA ASN A 233 7.63 -0.70 -3.62
C ASN A 233 7.55 -1.58 -4.87
N VAL A 234 8.69 -2.08 -5.37
CA VAL A 234 8.73 -3.02 -6.50
C VAL A 234 7.98 -4.30 -6.17
N LEU A 235 8.23 -4.90 -5.00
CA LEU A 235 7.48 -6.07 -4.54
C LEU A 235 5.98 -5.76 -4.47
N ASN A 236 5.58 -4.70 -3.77
CA ASN A 236 4.19 -4.31 -3.58
C ASN A 236 3.45 -4.11 -4.92
N ARG A 237 4.05 -3.37 -5.86
CA ARG A 237 3.51 -3.20 -7.22
C ARG A 237 3.40 -4.53 -7.96
N SER A 238 4.36 -5.42 -7.78
CA SER A 238 4.32 -6.75 -8.41
C SER A 238 3.21 -7.63 -7.82
N LEU A 239 2.82 -7.45 -6.56
CA LEU A 239 1.71 -8.20 -5.94
C LEU A 239 0.34 -7.70 -6.41
N GLN A 240 0.27 -6.54 -7.05
CA GLN A 240 -0.94 -5.99 -7.64
C GLN A 240 -1.12 -6.45 -9.09
N GLY A 241 -2.37 -6.57 -9.53
CA GLY A 241 -2.70 -6.83 -10.93
C GLY A 241 -3.69 -7.98 -11.13
N LYS A 242 -4.07 -8.18 -12.39
CA LYS A 242 -4.94 -9.28 -12.80
C LYS A 242 -4.22 -10.62 -12.63
N ASP A 243 -4.99 -11.69 -12.48
CA ASP A 243 -4.51 -13.07 -12.39
C ASP A 243 -3.62 -13.38 -11.17
N ALA A 244 -3.52 -12.44 -10.23
CA ALA A 244 -2.81 -12.61 -8.98
C ALA A 244 -3.39 -13.78 -8.18
N ASN A 245 -2.51 -14.67 -7.73
CA ASN A 245 -2.86 -15.87 -6.98
C ASN A 245 -1.75 -16.25 -6.00
N LEU A 246 -2.08 -17.19 -5.10
CA LEU A 246 -1.19 -17.57 -4.00
C LEU A 246 0.16 -18.12 -4.45
N MET A 247 0.22 -18.85 -5.56
CA MET A 247 1.47 -19.41 -6.09
C MET A 247 2.38 -18.30 -6.61
N ILE A 248 1.82 -17.35 -7.38
CA ILE A 248 2.54 -16.17 -7.84
C ILE A 248 3.06 -15.34 -6.65
N PHE A 249 2.25 -15.18 -5.60
CA PHE A 249 2.68 -14.48 -4.39
C PHE A 249 3.83 -15.19 -3.68
N HIS A 250 3.75 -16.52 -3.54
CA HIS A 250 4.81 -17.30 -2.94
C HIS A 250 6.14 -17.14 -3.69
N ASP A 251 6.11 -17.20 -5.03
CA ASP A 251 7.30 -17.07 -5.85
C ASP A 251 7.90 -15.66 -5.77
N LYS A 252 7.06 -14.62 -5.82
CA LYS A 252 7.48 -13.21 -5.65
C LYS A 252 8.09 -12.96 -4.28
N MET A 253 7.49 -13.47 -3.22
CA MET A 253 8.03 -13.35 -1.86
C MET A 253 9.36 -14.09 -1.72
N SER A 254 9.46 -15.31 -2.26
CA SER A 254 10.70 -16.09 -2.25
C SER A 254 11.83 -15.38 -3.00
N GLY A 255 11.53 -14.82 -4.17
CA GLY A 255 12.48 -14.01 -4.95
C GLY A 255 12.90 -12.73 -4.24
N PHE A 256 11.97 -12.08 -3.54
CA PHE A 256 12.28 -10.89 -2.73
C PHE A 256 13.19 -11.22 -1.55
N LEU A 257 12.93 -12.31 -0.81
CA LEU A 257 13.80 -12.76 0.28
C LEU A 257 15.21 -13.10 -0.22
N ALA A 258 15.33 -13.72 -1.39
CA ALA A 258 16.63 -13.96 -2.02
C ALA A 258 17.34 -12.65 -2.39
N THR A 259 16.60 -11.65 -2.89
CA THR A 259 17.13 -10.31 -3.16
C THR A 259 17.66 -9.64 -1.89
N LEU A 260 16.89 -9.67 -0.79
CA LEU A 260 17.33 -9.12 0.50
C LEU A 260 18.60 -9.79 1.02
N LYS A 261 18.68 -11.11 0.90
CA LYS A 261 19.89 -11.87 1.28
C LYS A 261 21.09 -11.43 0.44
N LEU A 262 20.92 -11.30 -0.87
CA LEU A 262 21.97 -10.83 -1.76
C LEU A 262 22.45 -9.42 -1.41
N LEU A 263 21.53 -8.50 -1.09
CA LEU A 263 21.87 -7.15 -0.65
C LEU A 263 22.69 -7.17 0.64
N ALA A 264 22.29 -7.98 1.62
CA ALA A 264 23.01 -8.14 2.88
C ALA A 264 24.42 -8.71 2.65
N ASP A 265 24.55 -9.77 1.85
CA ASP A 265 25.83 -10.40 1.52
C ASP A 265 26.78 -9.42 0.80
N LYS A 266 26.24 -8.58 -0.09
CA LYS A 266 27.01 -7.57 -0.82
C LYS A 266 27.41 -6.38 0.05
N ALA A 267 26.52 -5.91 0.93
CA ALA A 267 26.83 -4.89 1.92
C ALA A 267 27.94 -5.34 2.89
N ALA A 268 27.96 -6.62 3.28
CA ALA A 268 29.01 -7.19 4.14
C ALA A 268 30.42 -7.11 3.52
N VAL A 269 30.51 -7.13 2.18
CA VAL A 269 31.76 -6.94 1.43
C VAL A 269 31.91 -5.52 0.87
N LYS A 270 31.16 -4.55 1.41
CA LYS A 270 31.15 -3.13 1.01
C LYS A 270 30.89 -2.90 -0.48
N HIS A 271 30.05 -3.75 -1.09
CA HIS A 271 29.70 -3.66 -2.50
C HIS A 271 28.25 -3.17 -2.66
N PHE A 272 28.07 -1.90 -2.96
CA PHE A 272 26.75 -1.25 -2.93
C PHE A 272 26.08 -1.07 -4.30
N SER A 273 26.63 -1.67 -5.36
CA SER A 273 26.11 -1.48 -6.74
C SER A 273 24.67 -2.00 -6.97
N LEU A 274 24.10 -2.73 -6.02
CA LEU A 274 22.76 -3.31 -6.11
C LEU A 274 21.69 -2.45 -5.41
N PHE A 275 22.11 -1.36 -4.76
CA PHE A 275 21.21 -0.36 -4.23
C PHE A 275 20.87 0.62 -5.38
N PRO A 276 19.58 0.87 -5.71
CA PRO A 276 19.16 1.89 -6.67
C PRO A 276 19.48 3.30 -6.10
N PRO A 277 18.96 4.42 -6.64
CA PRO A 277 19.68 5.59 -7.24
C PRO A 277 21.01 6.08 -6.62
N SER A 278 21.38 5.66 -5.41
CA SER A 278 22.66 5.89 -4.74
C SER A 278 23.89 5.41 -5.50
N GLY A 279 23.74 4.44 -6.41
CA GLY A 279 24.80 3.98 -7.33
C GLY A 279 25.30 5.03 -8.35
N GLY A 280 24.63 6.20 -8.46
CA GLY A 280 25.11 7.36 -9.23
C GLY A 280 25.80 8.44 -8.38
N ALA A 281 25.61 8.42 -7.06
CA ALA A 281 26.22 9.37 -6.11
C ALA A 281 27.45 8.80 -5.39
N SER A 282 27.89 7.59 -5.75
CA SER A 282 28.93 6.84 -5.06
C SER A 282 30.35 7.20 -5.49
N ASN A 283 30.72 8.47 -5.38
CA ASN A 283 32.13 8.84 -5.18
C ASN A 283 32.36 9.82 -4.02
N ASP A 284 31.31 10.48 -3.50
CA ASP A 284 31.49 11.61 -2.57
C ASP A 284 30.82 11.45 -1.18
N LEU A 285 30.09 10.36 -0.94
CA LEU A 285 29.58 10.06 0.41
C LEU A 285 30.33 8.86 1.02
N PRO A 286 31.03 9.03 2.16
CA PRO A 286 31.62 7.93 2.88
C PRO A 286 30.51 7.13 3.57
N ILE A 287 30.11 6.00 2.97
CA ILE A 287 29.31 4.95 3.64
C ILE A 287 30.21 4.15 4.60
#